data_AF-A0A423H5R4-F1
#
_entry.id   AF-A0A423H5R4-F1
#
_cell.length_a   1.000
_cell.length_b   1.000
_cell.length_c   1.000
_cell.angle_alpha   90.00
_cell.angle_beta   90.00
_cell.angle_gamma   90.00
#
_symmetry.space_group_name_H-M   'P 1'
#
loop_
_entity.id
_entity.type
_entity.pdbx_description
1 polymer ?
#
loop_
_entity_poly.entity_id
_entity_poly.type
_entity_poly.pdbx_seq_one_letter_code
_entity_poly.pdbx_strand_id
1 'polypeptide(L)' 'MAKITIKELQSLTANDAGQILREDGNLAGQISVCKGGVSVSFFYRYRWGDQKKEYSCYPYLPFGYTVTAKR' A
#
# COMPACT_ATOMS: atom_id res chain seq x y z
N MET A 1 9.37 -6.20 13.80
CA MET A 1 8.81 -7.21 12.89
C MET A 1 7.30 -7.03 12.71
N ALA A 2 6.88 -5.86 12.21
CA ALA A 2 5.50 -5.60 11.83
C ALA A 2 5.34 -6.02 10.37
N LYS A 3 4.75 -7.21 10.15
CA LYS A 3 4.47 -7.72 8.80
C LYS A 3 3.07 -7.28 8.41
N ILE A 4 2.93 -6.58 7.27
CA ILE A 4 1.61 -6.36 6.68
C ILE A 4 1.06 -7.72 6.25
N THR A 5 -0.05 -8.14 6.85
CA THR A 5 -0.69 -9.43 6.53
C THR A 5 -1.92 -9.23 5.65
N ILE A 6 -2.30 -10.27 4.90
CA ILE A 6 -3.50 -10.25 4.06
C ILE A 6 -4.77 -10.02 4.90
N LYS A 7 -4.83 -10.54 6.13
CA LYS A 7 -5.96 -10.34 7.04
C LYS A 7 -6.14 -8.89 7.44
N GLU A 8 -5.04 -8.19 7.72
CA GLU A 8 -5.06 -6.74 8.00
C GLU A 8 -5.60 -5.98 6.81
N LEU A 9 -5.11 -6.27 5.59
CA LEU A 9 -5.59 -5.64 4.35
C LEU A 9 -7.07 -5.91 4.07
N GLN A 10 -7.56 -7.11 4.38
CA GLN A 10 -8.98 -7.47 4.26
C GLN A 10 -9.85 -6.81 5.33
N SER A 11 -9.28 -6.48 6.49
CA SER A 11 -9.98 -5.77 7.56
C SER A 11 -10.03 -4.26 7.34
N LEU A 12 -9.30 -3.73 6.36
CA LEU A 12 -9.31 -2.31 6.06
C LEU A 12 -10.69 -1.86 5.57
N THR A 13 -11.13 -0.73 6.11
CA THR A 13 -12.40 -0.12 5.78
C THR A 13 -12.20 1.24 5.13
N ALA A 14 -13.29 1.83 4.62
CA ALA A 14 -13.24 3.19 4.08
C ALA A 14 -12.83 4.23 5.14
N ASN A 15 -12.94 3.90 6.43
CA ASN A 15 -12.52 4.77 7.53
C ASN A 15 -10.99 4.80 7.70
N ASP A 16 -10.29 3.81 7.15
CA ASP A 16 -8.82 3.71 7.17
C ASP A 16 -8.17 4.45 5.99
N ALA A 17 -8.97 5.15 5.19
CA ALA A 17 -8.49 5.99 4.09
C ALA A 17 -7.46 7.02 4.59
N GLY A 18 -6.34 7.12 3.88
CA GLY A 18 -5.24 8.04 4.21
C GLY A 18 -4.25 7.48 5.24
N GLN A 19 -4.53 6.32 5.85
CA GLN A 19 -3.53 5.66 6.68
C GLN A 19 -2.40 5.07 5.82
N ILE A 20 -1.19 5.09 6.38
CA ILE A 20 0.01 4.50 5.77
C ILE A 20 0.40 3.30 6.61
N LEU A 21 0.17 2.11 6.07
CA LEU A 21 0.72 0.88 6.59
C LEU A 21 2.23 0.88 6.38
N ARG A 22 2.99 0.63 7.44
CA ARG A 22 4.45 0.51 7.36
C ARG A 22 4.85 -0.89 7.76
N GLU A 23 5.65 -1.50 6.91
CA GLU A 23 6.23 -2.80 7.16
C GLU A 23 7.69 -2.64 7.60
N ASP A 24 8.16 -3.62 8.36
CA ASP A 24 9.53 -3.74 8.86
C ASP A 24 10.49 -4.18 7.74
N GLY A 25 10.61 -3.33 6.72
CA GLY A 25 11.35 -3.63 5.49
C GLY A 25 11.45 -2.47 4.51
N ASN A 26 11.11 -1.25 4.93
CA ASN A 26 10.92 -0.07 4.08
C ASN A 26 9.80 -0.17 3.03
N LEU A 27 8.95 -1.20 3.15
CA LEU A 27 7.71 -1.29 2.39
C LEU A 27 6.62 -0.46 3.10
N ALA A 28 5.96 0.41 2.37
CA ALA A 28 4.85 1.21 2.84
C ALA A 28 3.62 1.01 1.95
N GLY A 29 2.45 0.82 2.54
CA GLY A 29 1.16 0.74 1.84
C GLY A 29 0.31 1.97 2.17
N GLN A 30 -0.08 2.76 1.17
CA GLN A 30 -1.02 3.86 1.34
C GLN A 30 -2.44 3.38 1.05
N ILE A 31 -3.35 3.62 1.98
CA ILE A 31 -4.75 3.23 1.84
C ILE A 31 -5.53 4.39 1.22
N SER A 32 -6.26 4.09 0.15
CA SER A 32 -7.06 5.05 -0.62
C SER A 32 -8.45 4.49 -0.87
N VAL A 33 -9.48 5.31 -0.73
CA VAL A 33 -10.85 4.91 -1.06
C VAL A 33 -11.13 5.26 -2.51
N CYS A 34 -11.57 4.27 -3.28
CA CYS A 34 -12.00 4.42 -4.67
C CYS A 34 -13.51 4.20 -4.76
N LYS A 35 -14.12 4.64 -5.87
CA LYS A 35 -15.58 4.49 -6.13
C LYS A 35 -16.12 3.06 -5.99
N GLY A 36 -15.28 2.03 -6.01
CA GLY A 36 -15.64 0.61 -5.89
C GLY A 36 -15.21 -0.09 -4.60
N GLY A 37 -14.58 0.61 -3.65
CA GLY A 37 -14.10 0.01 -2.40
C GLY A 37 -12.80 0.64 -1.88
N VAL A 38 -12.16 -0.05 -0.93
CA VAL A 38 -10.85 0.33 -0.38
C VAL A 38 -9.74 -0.18 -1.29
N SER A 39 -8.68 0.60 -1.45
CA SER A 39 -7.53 0.32 -2.31
C SER A 39 -6.26 0.52 -1.49
N VAL A 40 -5.22 -0.27 -1.74
CA VAL A 40 -3.92 -0.10 -1.07
C VAL A 40 -2.81 -0.06 -2.09
N SER A 41 -2.08 1.05 -2.16
CA SER A 41 -0.94 1.25 -3.04
C SER A 41 0.36 1.00 -2.28
N PHE A 42 1.20 0.08 -2.77
CA PHE A 42 2.45 -0.27 -2.10
C PHE A 42 3.67 0.38 -2.76
N PHE A 43 4.52 0.95 -1.91
CA PHE A 43 5.75 1.65 -2.26
C PHE A 43 6.91 1.09 -1.45
N TYR A 44 7.99 0.74 -2.13
CA TYR A 44 9.24 0.34 -1.50
C TYR A 44 10.19 1.53 -1.48
N ARG A 45 10.56 1.98 -0.29
CA ARG A 45 11.51 3.07 -0.11
C ARG A 45 12.89 2.48 0.11
N TYR A 46 13.89 2.96 -0.61
CA TYR A 46 15.26 2.57 -0.34
C TYR A 46 16.20 3.75 -0.53
N ARG A 47 17.35 3.68 0.15
CA ARG A 47 18.41 4.66 -0.06
C ARG A 47 19.37 4.10 -1.08
N TRP A 48 19.68 4.92 -2.08
CA TRP A 48 20.73 4.66 -3.06
C TRP A 48 21.75 5.79 -2.93
N GLY A 49 22.80 5.57 -2.15
CA GLY A 49 23.69 6.64 -1.68
C GLY A 49 22.93 7.62 -0.79
N ASP A 50 23.10 8.93 -1.03
CA ASP A 50 22.37 10.02 -0.36
C ASP A 50 20.94 10.24 -0.86
N GLN A 51 20.54 9.57 -1.95
CA GLN A 51 19.21 9.75 -2.53
C GLN A 51 18.20 8.77 -1.94
N LYS A 52 17.08 9.30 -1.43
CA LYS A 52 15.90 8.51 -1.09
C LYS A 52 15.14 8.22 -2.37
N LYS A 53 15.14 6.96 -2.81
CA LYS A 53 14.34 6.48 -3.94
C LYS A 53 13.08 5.79 -3.42
N GLU A 54 11.98 6.04 -4.11
CA GLU A 54 10.72 5.34 -3.90
C GLU A 54 10.42 4.56 -5.17
N TYR A 55 10.16 3.26 -5.01
CA TYR A 55 9.75 2.37 -6.09
C TYR A 55 8.33 1.92 -5.84
N SER A 56 7.40 2.36 -6.67
CA SER A 56 6.07 1.77 -6.72
C SER A 56 6.23 0.33 -7.17
N CYS A 57 5.70 -0.62 -6.41
CA CYS A 57 5.89 -2.04 -6.70
C CYS A 57 5.22 -2.50 -8.03
N TYR A 58 4.62 -1.58 -8.80
CA TYR A 58 3.76 -1.87 -9.95
C TYR A 58 3.93 -0.84 -11.08
N PRO A 59 5.01 -0.96 -11.86
CA PRO A 59 5.29 -0.03 -12.96
C PRO A 59 4.44 -0.24 -14.23
N TYR A 60 3.61 -1.29 -14.34
CA TYR A 60 2.98 -1.70 -15.61
C TYR A 60 1.45 -1.84 -15.62
N LEU A 61 0.75 -1.43 -14.57
CA LEU A 61 -0.71 -1.38 -14.58
C LEU A 61 -1.15 0.08 -14.43
N PRO A 62 -1.90 0.65 -15.40
CA PRO A 62 -2.42 2.02 -15.30
C PRO A 62 -3.37 2.22 -14.11
N PHE A 63 -3.85 1.11 -13.54
CA PHE A 63 -4.55 1.03 -12.27
C PHE A 63 -3.75 0.06 -11.41
N GLY A 64 -2.84 0.56 -10.57
CA GLY A 64 -2.16 -0.27 -9.59
C GLY A 64 -3.22 -1.14 -8.89
N TYR A 65 -3.10 -2.47 -9.03
CA TYR A 65 -3.93 -3.51 -8.42
C TYR A 65 -4.57 -3.01 -7.13
N THR A 66 -5.80 -2.55 -7.31
CA THR A 66 -6.70 -2.17 -6.25
C THR A 66 -7.06 -3.48 -5.56
N VAL A 67 -6.48 -3.78 -4.39
CA VAL A 67 -7.02 -4.85 -3.54
C VAL A 67 -8.38 -4.33 -3.05
N THR A 68 -9.37 -4.48 -3.92
CA THR A 68 -10.74 -4.05 -3.65
C THR A 68 -11.29 -5.09 -2.71
N ALA A 69 -11.27 -4.81 -1.42
CA ALA A 69 -11.97 -5.61 -0.43
C ALA A 69 -13.48 -5.47 -0.70
N LYS A 70 -14.00 -6.34 -1.57
CA LYS A 70 -15.43 -6.49 -1.79
C LYS A 70 -15.93 -7.43 -0.69
N ARG A 71 -16.65 -6.89 0.30
CA ARG A 71 -17.49 -7.71 1.16
C ARG A 71 -18.61 -8.34 0.35
#